data_AF-X1JZJ5-F1
#
_entry.id   AF-X1JZJ5-F1
#
_cell.length_a   1.000
_cell.length_b   1.000
_cell.length_c   1.000
_cell.angle_alpha   90.00
_cell.angle_beta   90.00
_cell.angle_gamma   90.00
#
_symmetry.space_group_name_H-M   'P 1'
#
loop_
_entity.id
_entity.type
_entity.pdbx_description
1 polymer ?
#
loop_
_entity_poly.entity_id
_entity_poly.type
_entity_poly.pdbx_seq_one_letter_code
_entity_poly.pdbx_strand_id
1 'polypeptide(L)'
;FKNEKRKLEYFSGIITAKECYLKQSSDIISYHDVEIQKDEKGKPFYYSNKTKEEIQINLSISHSHEFSVAIMSKNQVGIDLELIESRSPSFYKEDMKITRDFTIFKQIVFF
;
A
#
# COMPACT_ATOMS: atom_id res chain seq x y z
N PHE A 1 9.27 8.03 15.67
CA PHE A 1 7.79 8.08 15.63
C PHE A 1 7.25 8.23 17.05
N LYS A 2 6.45 9.27 17.33
CA LYS A 2 5.75 9.44 18.63
C LYS A 2 4.48 8.59 18.77
N ASN A 3 4.05 7.94 17.69
CA ASN A 3 2.81 7.17 17.63
C ASN A 3 3.13 5.71 17.26
N GLU A 4 2.89 4.78 18.19
CA GLU A 4 3.13 3.34 18.01
C GLU A 4 2.28 2.74 16.87
N LYS A 5 1.03 3.19 16.73
CA LYS A 5 0.16 2.78 15.61
C LYS A 5 0.81 3.06 14.27
N ARG A 6 1.39 4.26 14.10
CA ARG A 6 2.04 4.65 12.84
C ARG A 6 3.30 3.84 12.54
N LYS A 7 4.03 3.40 13.58
CA LYS A 7 5.17 2.48 13.42
C LYS A 7 4.70 1.12 12.90
N LEU A 8 3.63 0.59 13.49
CA LEU A 8 3.05 -0.69 13.09
C LEU A 8 2.50 -0.63 11.66
N GLU A 9 1.76 0.42 11.30
CA GLU A 9 1.28 0.67 9.94
C GLU A 9 2.41 0.74 8.91
N TYR A 10 3.49 1.45 9.25
CA TYR A 10 4.66 1.51 8.39
C TYR A 10 5.29 0.14 8.24
N PHE A 11 5.52 -0.57 9.34
CA PHE A 11 6.15 -1.89 9.34
C PHE A 11 5.32 -2.92 8.57
N SER A 12 4.00 -2.96 8.78
CA SER A 12 3.11 -3.86 8.05
C SER A 12 3.13 -3.60 6.55
N GLY A 13 3.10 -2.33 6.13
CA GLY A 13 3.23 -1.95 4.72
C GLY A 13 4.52 -2.46 4.07
N ILE A 14 5.66 -2.34 4.77
CA ILE A 14 6.96 -2.85 4.28
C ILE A 14 6.93 -4.37 4.12
N ILE A 15 6.43 -5.10 5.12
CA ILE A 15 6.34 -6.56 5.04
C ILE A 15 5.40 -7.00 3.91
N THR A 16 4.23 -6.37 3.79
CA THR A 16 3.27 -6.68 2.73
C THR A 16 3.85 -6.43 1.33
N ALA A 17 4.59 -5.33 1.15
CA ALA A 17 5.26 -5.06 -0.12
C ALA A 17 6.33 -6.12 -0.43
N LYS A 18 7.20 -6.46 0.53
CA LYS A 18 8.22 -7.50 0.32
C LYS A 18 7.58 -8.86 -0.02
N GLU A 19 6.54 -9.25 0.71
CA GLU A 19 5.74 -10.44 0.44
C GLU A 19 5.14 -10.46 -0.97
N CYS A 20 4.56 -9.33 -1.39
CA CYS A 20 4.02 -9.19 -2.74
C CYS A 20 5.09 -9.51 -3.80
N TYR A 21 6.32 -9.02 -3.62
CA TYR A 21 7.41 -9.21 -4.57
C TYR A 21 7.96 -10.63 -4.56
N LEU A 22 8.25 -11.17 -3.37
CA LEU A 22 8.78 -12.51 -3.20
C LEU A 22 7.83 -13.59 -3.75
N LYS A 23 6.51 -13.36 -3.70
CA LYS A 23 5.52 -14.28 -4.29
C LYS A 23 5.56 -14.36 -5.80
N GLN A 24 6.08 -13.34 -6.47
CA GLN A 24 6.08 -13.24 -7.93
C GLN A 24 7.48 -13.39 -8.55
N SER A 25 8.54 -13.20 -7.76
CA SER A 25 9.93 -13.29 -8.20
C SER A 25 10.54 -14.65 -7.84
N SER A 26 11.12 -15.32 -8.83
CA SER A 26 11.91 -16.55 -8.64
C SER A 26 13.34 -16.30 -8.14
N ASP A 27 13.86 -15.08 -8.33
CA ASP A 27 15.29 -14.78 -8.22
C ASP A 27 15.67 -14.16 -6.85
N ILE A 28 14.65 -13.65 -6.15
CA ILE A 28 14.77 -13.09 -4.81
C ILE A 28 14.12 -14.07 -3.85
N ILE A 29 14.95 -14.74 -3.04
CA ILE A 29 14.52 -15.79 -2.11
C ILE A 29 14.52 -15.34 -0.65
N SER A 30 15.06 -14.15 -0.38
CA SER A 30 15.20 -13.62 0.99
C SER A 30 14.65 -12.21 1.10
N TYR A 31 14.03 -11.91 2.24
CA TYR A 31 13.61 -10.55 2.60
C TYR A 31 14.77 -9.55 2.67
N HIS A 32 16.01 -10.01 2.86
CA HIS A 32 17.20 -9.16 2.90
C HIS A 32 17.67 -8.72 1.52
N ASP A 33 17.27 -9.44 0.46
CA ASP A 33 17.68 -9.17 -0.90
C ASP A 33 16.94 -7.97 -1.51
N VAL A 34 15.82 -7.55 -0.91
CA VAL A 34 14.99 -6.45 -1.38
C VAL A 34 14.67 -5.47 -0.26
N GLU A 35 14.74 -4.19 -0.56
CA GLU A 35 14.34 -3.08 0.30
C GLU A 35 13.18 -2.31 -0.31
N ILE A 36 12.39 -1.68 0.55
CA ILE A 36 11.37 -0.72 0.12
C ILE A 36 11.92 0.66 0.43
N GLN A 37 12.24 1.41 -0.61
CA GLN A 37 12.72 2.78 -0.52
C GLN A 37 11.63 3.73 -1.00
N LYS A 38 11.85 5.03 -0.86
CA LYS A 38 10.92 6.07 -1.29
C LYS A 38 11.66 7.08 -2.14
N ASP A 39 11.01 7.55 -3.19
CA ASP A 39 11.51 8.67 -3.98
C ASP A 39 11.37 10.00 -3.20
N GLU A 40 11.82 11.09 -3.82
CA GLU A 40 11.75 12.44 -3.24
C GLU A 40 10.32 12.91 -2.91
N LYS A 41 9.31 12.31 -3.56
CA LYS A 41 7.89 12.62 -3.36
C LYS A 41 7.21 11.64 -2.39
N GLY A 42 7.96 10.66 -1.87
CA GLY A 42 7.48 9.65 -0.94
C GLY A 42 6.83 8.42 -1.59
N LYS A 43 6.82 8.30 -2.94
CA LYS A 43 6.30 7.12 -3.63
C LYS A 43 7.24 5.93 -3.34
N PRO A 44 6.71 4.78 -2.88
CA PRO A 44 7.54 3.63 -2.59
C PRO A 44 8.00 2.91 -3.86
N PHE A 45 9.21 2.34 -3.84
CA PHE A 45 9.75 1.49 -4.88
C PHE A 45 10.58 0.34 -4.29
N TYR A 46 10.79 -0.72 -5.07
CA TYR A 46 11.64 -1.84 -4.68
C TYR A 46 13.10 -1.56 -5.07
N TYR A 47 14.02 -1.77 -4.13
CA TYR A 47 15.45 -1.68 -4.37
C TYR A 47 16.11 -3.04 -4.14
N SER A 48 16.89 -3.52 -5.10
CA SER A 48 17.60 -4.79 -5.02
C SER A 48 18.93 -4.60 -4.30
N ASN A 49 19.08 -5.25 -3.15
CA ASN A 49 20.34 -5.25 -2.42
C ASN A 49 21.43 -6.07 -3.11
N LYS A 50 21.06 -6.98 -4.02
CA LYS A 50 22.00 -7.78 -4.82
C LYS A 50 22.60 -6.96 -5.96
N THR A 51 21.77 -6.32 -6.77
CA THR A 51 22.22 -5.55 -7.95
C THR A 51 22.54 -4.10 -7.63
N LYS A 52 22.13 -3.60 -6.45
CA LYS A 52 22.27 -2.20 -6.03
C LYS A 52 21.52 -1.23 -6.94
N GLU A 53 20.35 -1.64 -7.42
CA GLU A 53 19.53 -0.89 -8.37
C GLU A 53 18.05 -0.94 -8.00
N GLU A 54 17.31 0.07 -8.46
CA GLU A 54 15.85 0.09 -8.43
C GLU A 54 15.28 -0.99 -9.37
N ILE A 55 14.35 -1.77 -8.85
CA ILE A 55 13.62 -2.77 -9.62
C ILE A 55 12.49 -2.04 -10.37
N GLN A 56 12.52 -2.10 -11.70
CA GLN A 56 11.61 -1.39 -12.60
C GLN A 56 10.19 -1.99 -12.60
N ILE A 57 9.49 -1.85 -11.47
CA ILE A 57 8.11 -2.25 -11.28
C ILE A 57 7.42 -1.23 -10.37
N ASN A 58 6.22 -0.80 -10.75
CA ASN A 58 5.46 0.15 -9.94
C ASN A 58 4.92 -0.56 -8.69
N LEU A 59 5.04 0.11 -7.55
CA LEU A 59 4.55 -0.34 -6.26
C LEU A 59 3.60 0.71 -5.67
N SER A 60 2.48 0.25 -5.14
CA SER A 60 1.61 1.06 -4.30
C SER A 60 1.24 0.28 -3.04
N ILE A 61 1.23 0.98 -1.90
CA ILE A 61 1.00 0.42 -0.57
C ILE A 61 -0.05 1.30 0.11
N SER A 62 -1.08 0.69 0.68
CA SER A 62 -2.02 1.38 1.57
C SER A 62 -2.24 0.55 2.84
N HIS A 63 -2.65 1.22 3.90
CA HIS A 63 -2.90 0.59 5.19
C HIS A 63 -4.06 1.31 5.89
N SER A 64 -4.91 0.55 6.58
CA SER A 64 -6.05 1.09 7.32
C SER A 64 -6.41 0.17 8.47
N HIS A 65 -6.48 0.74 9.68
CA HIS A 65 -6.70 -0.01 10.92
C HIS A 65 -5.71 -1.18 11.06
N GLU A 66 -6.22 -2.42 10.96
CA GLU A 66 -5.46 -3.66 11.13
C GLU A 66 -5.04 -4.28 9.79
N PHE A 67 -5.29 -3.59 8.68
CA PHE A 67 -5.04 -4.10 7.34
C PHE A 67 -3.93 -3.32 6.64
N SER A 68 -3.12 -4.04 5.87
CA SER A 68 -2.17 -3.50 4.91
C SER A 68 -2.35 -4.22 3.57
N VAL A 69 -2.19 -3.47 2.48
CA VAL A 69 -2.26 -4.00 1.12
C VAL A 69 -1.10 -3.42 0.30
N ALA A 70 -0.56 -4.24 -0.59
CA ALA A 70 0.39 -3.81 -1.61
C ALA A 70 -0.03 -4.38 -2.96
N ILE A 71 0.17 -3.60 -4.01
CA ILE A 71 0.02 -4.02 -5.40
C ILE A 71 1.27 -3.65 -6.17
N MET A 72 1.63 -4.50 -7.13
CA MET A 72 2.67 -4.19 -8.10
C MET A 72 2.20 -4.42 -9.53
N SER A 73 2.76 -3.65 -10.44
CA SER A 73 2.48 -3.75 -11.87
C SER A 73 3.64 -3.19 -12.68
N LYS A 74 3.84 -3.73 -13.89
CA LYS A 74 4.73 -3.10 -14.87
C LYS A 74 4.19 -1.75 -15.34
N ASN A 75 2.87 -1.59 -15.33
CA ASN A 75 2.19 -0.33 -15.64
C ASN A 75 2.03 0.51 -14.37
N GLN A 76 1.70 1.79 -14.53
CA GLN A 76 1.36 2.66 -13.40
C GLN A 76 0.17 2.08 -12.62
N VAL A 77 0.25 2.14 -11.28
CA VAL A 77 -0.78 1.63 -10.37
C VAL A 77 -0.78 2.43 -9.07
N GLY A 78 -1.98 2.70 -8.55
CA GLY A 78 -2.24 3.16 -7.19
C GLY A 78 -3.24 2.23 -6.51
N ILE A 79 -3.08 2.03 -5.20
CA ILE A 79 -4.07 1.37 -4.35
C ILE A 79 -4.32 2.24 -3.14
N ASP A 80 -5.60 2.37 -2.78
CA ASP A 80 -6.01 2.93 -1.52
C ASP A 80 -6.98 2.00 -0.80
N LEU A 81 -6.85 1.97 0.53
CA LEU A 81 -7.59 1.10 1.43
C LEU A 81 -8.13 1.95 2.56
N GLU A 82 -9.46 2.01 2.66
CA GLU A 82 -10.13 2.71 3.76
C GLU A 82 -11.16 1.79 4.42
N LEU A 83 -11.17 1.80 5.76
CA LEU A 83 -12.25 1.18 6.51
C LEU A 83 -13.44 2.15 6.56
N ILE A 84 -14.57 1.71 6.01
CA ILE A 84 -15.81 2.48 6.08
C ILE A 84 -16.38 2.33 7.49
N GLU A 85 -16.32 3.40 8.26
CA GLU A 85 -16.95 3.51 9.58
C GLU A 85 -18.20 4.39 9.49
N SER A 86 -19.20 4.14 10.35
CA SER A 86 -20.37 5.02 10.45
C SER A 86 -19.93 6.39 10.96
N ARG A 87 -20.01 7.42 10.11
CA ARG A 87 -19.70 8.81 10.48
C ARG A 87 -21.00 9.61 10.65
N SER A 88 -20.92 10.74 11.36
CA SER A 88 -22.08 11.62 11.51
C SER A 88 -22.52 12.20 10.15
N PRO A 89 -23.82 12.45 9.94
CA PRO A 89 -24.37 12.93 8.66
C PRO A 89 -23.68 14.18 8.09
N SER A 90 -23.06 14.98 8.96
CA SER A 90 -22.35 16.22 8.62
C SER A 90 -21.15 16.03 7.68
N PHE A 91 -20.52 14.84 7.70
CA PHE A 91 -19.33 14.54 6.89
C PHE A 91 -19.65 14.21 5.42
N TYR A 92 -20.86 13.72 5.13
CA TYR A 92 -21.22 13.26 3.78
C TYR A 92 -21.47 14.40 2.77
N LYS A 93 -21.51 15.66 3.23
CA LYS A 93 -21.77 16.81 2.36
C LYS A 93 -20.56 17.26 1.54
N GLU A 94 -19.34 16.84 1.89
CA GLU A 94 -18.13 17.28 1.19
C GLU A 94 -17.51 16.18 0.30
N ASP A 95 -17.54 14.90 0.70
CA ASP A 95 -16.75 13.85 0.03
C ASP A 95 -17.53 12.84 -0.84
N MET A 96 -18.86 12.76 -0.75
CA MET A 96 -19.65 11.77 -1.51
C MET A 96 -20.62 12.39 -2.51
N LYS A 97 -20.11 12.74 -3.69
CA LYS A 97 -20.90 12.67 -4.93
C LYS A 97 -20.41 11.42 -5.67
N ILE A 98 -21.31 10.45 -5.88
CA ILE A 98 -21.08 9.08 -6.43
C ILE A 98 -20.69 8.13 -5.28
N THR A 99 -21.52 7.23 -4.75
CA THR A 99 -22.37 6.22 -5.43
C THR A 99 -23.47 5.78 -4.45
N ARG A 100 -24.71 5.62 -4.94
CA ARG A 100 -25.82 4.97 -4.22
C ARG A 100 -25.67 3.46 -4.35
N ASP A 101 -25.46 2.77 -3.24
CA ASP A 101 -26.22 1.59 -2.79
C ASP A 101 -25.49 0.92 -1.62
N PHE A 102 -26.20 0.77 -0.51
CA PHE A 102 -25.70 0.18 0.72
C PHE A 102 -25.56 -1.33 0.58
N THR A 103 -24.33 -1.82 0.46
CA THR A 103 -23.90 -3.17 0.85
C THR A 103 -22.43 -3.07 1.23
N ILE A 104 -22.07 -3.58 2.42
CA ILE A 104 -20.75 -3.42 3.06
C ILE A 104 -19.69 -4.13 2.21
N PHE A 105 -18.88 -3.36 1.50
CA PHE A 105 -17.65 -3.82 0.85
C PHE A 105 -16.48 -2.97 1.32
N LYS A 106 -15.35 -3.61 1.64
CA LYS A 106 -14.05 -2.93 1.73
C LYS A 106 -13.84 -2.20 0.41
N GLN A 107 -13.78 -0.87 0.44
CA GLN A 107 -13.51 -0.12 -0.77
C GLN A 107 -12.00 -0.12 -0.98
N ILE A 108 -11.54 -0.91 -1.95
CA ILE A 108 -10.21 -0.80 -2.51
C ILE A 108 -10.36 0.08 -3.75
N VAL A 109 -9.78 1.28 -3.71
CA VAL A 109 -9.78 2.18 -4.87
C VAL A 109 -8.46 1.98 -5.61
N PHE A 110 -8.56 1.73 -6.92
CA PHE A 110 -7.41 1.69 -7.80
C PHE A 110 -7.29 3.04 -8.53
N PHE A 111 -6.09 3.60 -8.57
CA PHE A 111 -5.77 4.86 -9.26
C PHE A 111 -4.73 4.65 -10.35
#